data_AF-A0AAC9AVF5-F1
#
_entry.id   AF-A0AAC9AVF5-F1
#
_cell.length_a   1.000
_cell.length_b   1.000
_cell.length_c   1.000
_cell.angle_alpha   90.00
_cell.angle_beta   90.00
_cell.angle_gamma   90.00
#
_symmetry.space_group_name_H-M   'P 1'
#
loop_
_entity.id
_entity.type
_entity.pdbx_description
1 polymer ?
#
loop_
_entity_poly.entity_id
_entity_poly.type
_entity_poly.pdbx_seq_one_letter_code
_entity_poly.pdbx_strand_id
1 'polypeptide(L)'
;MTVMVRMDPNAGDAERIVVRLLRRYAACRQLGEQPLPPLTRLGGEFGIPAPAVVALASVFQLTEGCLGRALVAECCCNPMLSADERALLLLLTRTYAEPALGSSDIPQGLPGALVWAVASARRLLNPSFPERMNGASQPSMATCTSAR
;
A
#
# COMPACT_ATOMS: atom_id res chain seq x y z
N MET A 1 22.09 12.34 -12.74
CA MET A 1 20.97 13.23 -13.13
C MET A 1 19.68 12.47 -12.88
N THR A 2 19.06 12.65 -11.72
CA THR A 2 17.78 12.00 -11.39
C THR A 2 16.67 12.90 -11.90
N VAL A 3 16.06 12.54 -13.03
CA VAL A 3 14.86 13.21 -13.52
C VAL A 3 13.72 12.76 -12.61
N MET A 4 13.44 13.58 -11.60
CA MET A 4 12.26 13.46 -10.76
C MET A 4 11.07 13.96 -11.59
N VAL A 5 10.48 13.06 -12.38
CA VAL A 5 9.21 13.33 -13.07
C VAL A 5 8.16 13.53 -11.99
N ARG A 6 7.87 14.79 -11.67
CA ARG A 6 6.63 15.16 -10.99
C ARG A 6 5.51 14.89 -11.98
N MET A 7 4.93 13.69 -11.94
CA MET A 7 3.58 13.54 -12.44
C MET A 7 2.69 14.23 -11.42
N ASP A 8 2.10 15.36 -11.80
CA ASP A 8 0.87 15.83 -11.15
C ASP A 8 -0.21 14.80 -11.49
N PRO A 9 -0.55 13.88 -10.57
CA PRO A 9 -1.53 12.87 -10.88
C PRO A 9 -2.89 13.57 -10.82
N ASN A 10 -3.54 13.75 -11.95
CA ASN A 10 -4.98 13.91 -11.92
C ASN A 10 -5.56 12.67 -11.21
N ALA A 11 -6.58 12.80 -10.37
CA ALA A 11 -7.03 11.70 -9.51
C ALA A 11 -7.31 10.40 -10.30
N GLY A 12 -7.80 10.55 -11.55
CA GLY A 12 -8.02 9.44 -12.48
C GLY A 12 -6.76 8.69 -12.93
N ASP A 13 -5.59 9.32 -12.95
CA ASP A 13 -4.33 8.66 -13.33
C ASP A 13 -3.79 7.78 -12.19
N ALA A 14 -3.92 8.25 -10.94
CA ALA A 14 -3.56 7.46 -9.76
C ALA A 14 -4.44 6.20 -9.65
N GLU A 15 -5.76 6.33 -9.83
CA GLU A 15 -6.69 5.19 -9.82
C GLU A 15 -6.34 4.17 -10.92
N ARG A 16 -6.05 4.63 -12.13
CA ARG A 16 -5.64 3.77 -13.25
C ARG A 16 -4.36 2.99 -12.96
N ILE A 17 -3.38 3.61 -12.32
CA ILE A 17 -2.13 2.93 -11.98
C ILE A 17 -2.39 1.85 -10.92
N VAL A 18 -3.18 2.14 -9.89
CA VAL A 18 -3.56 1.14 -8.87
C VAL A 18 -4.28 -0.04 -9.52
N VAL A 19 -5.24 0.21 -10.41
CA VAL A 19 -5.96 -0.85 -11.13
C VAL A 19 -5.01 -1.69 -11.97
N ARG A 20 -4.08 -1.07 -12.69
CA ARG A 20 -3.07 -1.80 -13.48
C ARG A 20 -2.17 -2.68 -12.62
N LEU A 21 -1.75 -2.19 -11.45
CA LEU A 21 -1.00 -2.97 -10.47
C LEU A 21 -1.84 -4.13 -9.92
N LEU A 22 -3.11 -3.89 -9.56
CA LEU A 22 -4.02 -4.95 -9.11
C LEU A 22 -4.20 -6.05 -10.17
N ARG A 23 -4.42 -5.67 -11.43
CA ARG A 23 -4.54 -6.65 -12.53
C ARG A 23 -3.28 -7.47 -12.72
N ARG A 24 -2.11 -6.84 -12.62
CA ARG A 24 -0.83 -7.56 -12.69
C ARG A 24 -0.66 -8.50 -11.50
N TYR A 25 -1.03 -8.06 -10.30
CA TYR A 25 -1.03 -8.89 -9.09
C TYR A 25 -1.92 -10.12 -9.29
N ALA A 26 -3.17 -9.93 -9.70
CA ALA A 26 -4.13 -11.02 -9.92
C ALA A 26 -3.62 -12.02 -10.97
N ALA A 27 -3.03 -11.54 -12.07
CA ALA A 27 -2.42 -12.39 -13.09
C ALA A 27 -1.26 -13.24 -12.51
N CYS A 28 -0.37 -12.64 -11.71
CA CYS A 28 0.70 -13.39 -11.04
C CYS A 28 0.13 -14.44 -10.07
N ARG A 29 -0.95 -14.13 -9.33
CA ARG A 29 -1.61 -15.08 -8.44
C ARG A 29 -2.20 -16.27 -9.19
N GLN A 30 -2.84 -16.02 -10.35
CA GLN A 30 -3.39 -17.08 -11.20
C GLN A 30 -2.31 -18.00 -11.77
N LEU A 31 -1.13 -17.45 -12.10
CA LEU A 31 0.00 -18.21 -12.62
C LEU A 31 0.87 -18.87 -11.54
N GLY A 32 0.58 -18.64 -10.25
CA GLY A 32 1.41 -19.13 -9.14
C GLY A 32 2.76 -18.43 -9.03
N GLU A 33 2.93 -17.27 -9.67
CA GLU A 33 4.16 -16.50 -9.65
C GLU A 33 4.27 -15.60 -8.41
N GLN A 34 5.50 -15.24 -8.02
CA GLN A 34 5.73 -14.24 -6.99
C GLN A 34 5.38 -12.84 -7.53
N PRO A 35 4.42 -12.12 -6.92
CA PRO A 35 3.87 -10.90 -7.53
C PRO A 35 4.78 -9.66 -7.35
N LEU A 36 5.67 -9.64 -6.34
CA LEU A 36 6.44 -8.43 -6.02
C LEU A 36 7.41 -7.98 -7.13
N PRO A 37 8.30 -8.84 -7.70
CA PRO A 37 9.20 -8.41 -8.76
C PRO A 37 8.50 -7.82 -10.01
N PRO A 38 7.44 -8.44 -10.57
CA PRO A 38 6.75 -7.84 -11.71
C PRO A 38 5.96 -6.58 -11.35
N LEU A 39 5.46 -6.46 -10.11
CA LEU A 39 4.78 -5.25 -9.65
C LEU A 39 5.74 -4.08 -9.51
N THR A 40 6.91 -4.27 -8.89
CA THR A 40 7.88 -3.19 -8.70
C THR A 40 8.45 -2.69 -10.02
N ARG A 41 8.64 -3.59 -11.00
CA ARG A 41 8.98 -3.21 -12.38
C ARG A 41 7.89 -2.32 -12.99
N LEU A 42 6.64 -2.78 -12.96
CA LEU A 42 5.50 -2.05 -13.53
C LEU A 42 5.27 -0.70 -12.82
N GLY A 43 5.42 -0.65 -11.50
CA GLY A 43 5.33 0.60 -10.74
C GLY A 43 6.44 1.59 -11.10
N GLY A 44 7.66 1.09 -11.34
CA GLY A 44 8.78 1.89 -11.80
C GLY A 44 8.53 2.54 -13.17
N GLU A 45 7.84 1.85 -14.08
CA GLU A 45 7.41 2.42 -15.38
C GLU A 45 6.43 3.60 -15.21
N PHE A 46 5.68 3.63 -14.10
CA PHE A 46 4.79 4.73 -13.72
C PHE A 46 5.45 5.77 -12.81
N GLY A 47 6.75 5.64 -12.52
CA GLY A 47 7.47 6.54 -11.61
C GLY A 47 7.10 6.35 -10.13
N ILE A 48 6.46 5.24 -9.76
CA ILE A 48 6.10 4.92 -8.38
C ILE A 48 7.31 4.31 -7.66
N PRO A 49 7.69 4.81 -6.48
CA PRO A 49 8.81 4.25 -5.73
C PRO A 49 8.48 2.84 -5.23
N ALA A 50 9.47 1.94 -5.25
CA ALA A 50 9.29 0.54 -4.88
C ALA A 50 8.62 0.32 -3.50
N PRO A 51 8.91 1.10 -2.45
CA PRO A 51 8.18 1.00 -1.17
C PRO A 51 6.67 1.22 -1.30
N ALA A 52 6.21 2.17 -2.12
CA ALA A 52 4.79 2.41 -2.35
C ALA A 52 4.14 1.22 -3.08
N VAL A 53 4.85 0.62 -4.03
CA VAL A 53 4.39 -0.59 -4.72
C VAL A 53 4.28 -1.78 -3.75
N VAL A 54 5.25 -1.96 -2.87
CA VAL A 54 5.22 -3.00 -1.84
C VAL A 54 4.03 -2.80 -0.91
N ALA A 55 3.78 -1.56 -0.47
CA ALA A 55 2.63 -1.25 0.37
C ALA A 55 1.30 -1.57 -0.34
N LEU A 56 1.16 -1.23 -1.63
CA LEU A 56 0.00 -1.62 -2.43
C LEU A 56 -0.15 -3.14 -2.54
N ALA A 57 0.93 -3.88 -2.79
CA ALA A 57 0.90 -5.33 -2.83
C ALA A 57 0.46 -5.95 -1.49
N SER A 58 0.89 -5.37 -0.36
CA SER A 58 0.43 -5.76 0.97
C SER A 58 -1.07 -5.51 1.16
N VAL A 59 -1.60 -4.37 0.68
CA VAL A 59 -3.05 -4.10 0.69
C VAL A 59 -3.80 -5.18 -0.07
N PHE A 60 -3.33 -5.58 -1.26
CA PHE A 60 -3.99 -6.61 -2.06
C PHE A 60 -4.01 -7.95 -1.33
N GLN A 61 -2.85 -8.38 -0.82
CA GLN A 61 -2.72 -9.64 -0.10
C GLN A 61 -3.55 -9.68 1.19
N LEU A 62 -3.56 -8.60 1.96
CA LEU A 62 -4.36 -8.52 3.19
C LEU A 62 -5.86 -8.46 2.89
N THR A 63 -6.25 -7.85 1.77
CA THR A 63 -7.63 -7.86 1.30
C THR A 63 -8.06 -9.30 0.95
N GLU A 64 -7.24 -10.06 0.21
CA GLU A 64 -7.50 -11.49 -0.03
C GLU A 64 -7.64 -12.26 1.29
N GLY A 65 -6.74 -12.00 2.24
CA GLY A 65 -6.78 -12.62 3.57
C GLY A 65 -8.07 -12.29 4.35
N CYS A 66 -8.56 -11.06 4.27
CA CYS A 66 -9.81 -10.65 4.91
C CYS A 66 -11.05 -11.24 4.21
N LEU A 67 -11.00 -11.38 2.89
CA LEU A 67 -12.11 -11.94 2.10
C LEU A 67 -12.16 -13.47 2.13
N GLY A 68 -11.05 -14.14 2.48
CA GLY A 68 -10.93 -15.60 2.40
C GLY A 68 -10.93 -16.13 0.95
N ARG A 69 -10.75 -15.26 -0.04
CA ARG A 69 -10.69 -15.59 -1.47
C ARG A 69 -9.73 -14.68 -2.22
N ALA A 70 -9.30 -15.12 -3.40
CA ALA A 70 -8.51 -14.29 -4.30
C ALA A 70 -9.30 -13.07 -4.80
N LEU A 71 -8.59 -11.98 -5.09
CA LEU A 71 -9.16 -10.80 -5.74
C LEU A 71 -9.44 -11.09 -7.21
N VAL A 72 -10.62 -10.67 -7.68
CA VAL A 72 -11.05 -10.83 -9.07
C VAL A 72 -10.86 -9.50 -9.79
N ALA A 73 -9.81 -9.44 -10.60
CA ALA A 73 -9.53 -8.30 -11.46
C ALA A 73 -9.97 -8.58 -12.90
N GLU A 74 -10.30 -7.53 -13.63
CA GLU A 74 -10.57 -7.64 -15.06
C GLU A 74 -9.27 -7.85 -15.86
N CYS A 75 -9.39 -8.23 -17.12
CA CYS A 75 -8.23 -8.32 -18.01
C CYS A 75 -7.56 -6.94 -18.20
N CYS A 76 -6.23 -6.92 -18.42
CA CYS A 76 -5.47 -5.68 -18.60
C CYS A 76 -5.95 -4.80 -19.76
N CYS A 77 -6.61 -5.38 -20.77
CA CYS A 77 -7.18 -4.68 -21.91
C CYS A 77 -8.63 -4.21 -21.72
N ASN A 78 -9.32 -4.62 -20.64
CA ASN A 78 -10.71 -4.24 -20.41
C ASN A 78 -10.79 -2.83 -19.79
N PRO A 79 -11.46 -1.85 -20.40
CA PRO A 79 -11.60 -0.52 -19.81
C PRO A 79 -12.55 -0.50 -18.60
N MET A 80 -13.39 -1.52 -18.41
CA MET A 80 -14.32 -1.58 -17.29
C MET A 80 -13.63 -2.04 -16.00
N LEU A 81 -14.16 -1.58 -14.86
CA LEU A 81 -13.72 -2.00 -13.53
C LEU A 81 -14.56 -3.16 -12.99
N SER A 82 -13.90 -4.16 -12.41
CA SER A 82 -14.56 -5.21 -11.63
C SER A 82 -15.15 -4.66 -10.31
N ALA A 83 -15.98 -5.47 -9.63
CA ALA A 83 -16.47 -5.12 -8.30
C ALA A 83 -15.34 -4.97 -7.28
N ASP A 84 -14.37 -5.88 -7.30
CA ASP A 84 -13.21 -5.86 -6.40
C ASP A 84 -12.29 -4.66 -6.72
N GLU A 85 -12.08 -4.34 -8.00
CA GLU A 85 -11.30 -3.17 -8.42
C GLU A 85 -11.92 -1.87 -7.87
N ARG A 86 -13.24 -1.71 -8.01
CA ARG A 86 -13.96 -0.56 -7.43
C ARG A 86 -13.89 -0.54 -5.91
N ALA A 87 -14.10 -1.68 -5.25
CA ALA A 87 -14.04 -1.78 -3.80
C ALA A 87 -12.66 -1.39 -3.26
N LEU A 88 -11.59 -1.81 -3.93
CA LEU A 88 -10.22 -1.50 -3.55
C LEU A 88 -9.88 -0.02 -3.75
N LEU A 89 -10.32 0.58 -4.86
CA LEU A 89 -10.20 2.03 -5.06
C LEU A 89 -10.96 2.81 -3.98
N LEU A 90 -12.18 2.36 -3.65
CA LEU A 90 -12.95 2.94 -2.55
C LEU A 90 -12.24 2.78 -1.20
N LEU A 91 -11.59 1.64 -0.94
CA LEU A 91 -10.82 1.43 0.28
C LEU A 91 -9.64 2.41 0.41
N LEU A 92 -8.93 2.65 -0.70
CA LEU A 92 -7.78 3.56 -0.75
C LEU A 92 -8.17 5.05 -0.71
N THR A 93 -9.37 5.39 -1.20
CA THR A 93 -9.88 6.77 -1.23
C THR A 93 -10.68 7.13 0.03
N ARG A 94 -11.37 6.16 0.62
CA ARG A 94 -12.38 6.35 1.67
C ARG A 94 -11.88 5.75 2.98
N THR A 95 -10.97 6.43 3.65
CA THR A 95 -10.66 6.14 5.06
C THR A 95 -10.50 7.44 5.84
N TYR A 96 -11.49 7.66 6.71
CA TYR A 96 -11.53 8.69 7.73
C TYR A 96 -10.73 8.19 8.94
N ALA A 97 -9.78 9.00 9.40
CA ALA A 97 -8.84 8.75 10.49
C ALA A 97 -7.66 7.82 10.16
N GLU A 98 -6.46 8.39 10.29
CA GLU A 98 -5.22 7.64 10.47
C GLU A 98 -5.38 6.71 11.69
N PRO A 99 -4.97 5.43 11.63
CA PRO A 99 -5.02 4.57 12.80
C PRO A 99 -4.17 5.19 13.91
N ALA A 100 -4.80 5.52 15.04
CA ALA A 100 -4.12 6.05 16.20
C ALA A 100 -3.12 5.00 16.72
N LEU A 101 -1.83 5.33 16.71
CA LEU A 101 -0.78 4.47 17.27
C LEU A 101 -1.13 4.11 18.72
N GLY A 102 -1.44 2.83 18.97
CA GLY A 102 -1.61 2.31 20.32
C GLY A 102 -3.01 2.43 20.96
N SER A 103 -4.08 2.72 20.20
CA SER A 103 -5.43 2.58 20.76
C SER A 103 -5.86 1.10 20.79
N SER A 104 -6.43 0.65 21.92
CA SER A 104 -7.10 -0.65 22.07
C SER A 104 -8.31 -0.81 21.14
N ASP A 105 -8.77 0.28 20.51
CA ASP A 105 -9.89 0.29 19.57
C ASP A 105 -9.51 -0.16 18.15
N ILE A 106 -8.23 -0.45 17.88
CA ILE A 106 -7.82 -1.02 16.59
C ILE A 106 -8.25 -2.50 16.56
N PRO A 107 -9.01 -2.94 15.55
CA PRO A 107 -9.36 -4.35 15.40
C PRO A 107 -8.07 -5.19 15.33
N GLN A 108 -7.85 -6.01 16.35
CA GLN A 108 -6.73 -6.94 16.40
C GLN A 108 -6.91 -8.00 15.28
N GLY A 109 -5.82 -8.34 14.59
CA GLY A 109 -5.82 -9.33 13.50
C GLY A 109 -5.80 -8.72 12.09
N LEU A 110 -6.20 -9.53 11.10
CA LEU A 110 -6.09 -9.20 9.67
C LEU A 110 -6.76 -7.87 9.27
N PRO A 111 -7.95 -7.49 9.79
CA PRO A 111 -8.55 -6.20 9.47
C PRO A 111 -7.72 -5.00 9.93
N GLY A 112 -7.09 -5.06 11.11
CA GLY A 112 -6.21 -4.00 11.59
C GLY A 112 -4.93 -3.87 10.76
N ALA A 113 -4.36 -5.00 10.33
CA ALA A 113 -3.23 -5.00 9.40
C ALA A 113 -3.61 -4.36 8.06
N LEU A 114 -4.81 -4.62 7.54
CA LEU A 114 -5.30 -4.01 6.31
C LEU A 114 -5.44 -2.48 6.44
N VAL A 115 -5.98 -1.99 7.56
CA VAL A 115 -6.06 -0.54 7.84
C VAL A 115 -4.66 0.11 7.81
N TRP A 116 -3.67 -0.51 8.45
CA TRP A 116 -2.30 -0.03 8.45
C TRP A 116 -1.64 -0.06 7.06
N ALA A 117 -1.88 -1.11 6.28
CA ALA A 117 -1.37 -1.21 4.92
C ALA A 117 -1.97 -0.12 4.02
N VAL A 118 -3.28 0.15 4.14
CA VAL A 118 -3.97 1.22 3.39
C VAL A 118 -3.39 2.59 3.76
N ALA A 119 -3.26 2.89 5.05
CA ALA A 119 -2.66 4.14 5.50
C ALA A 119 -1.21 4.31 4.99
N SER A 120 -0.40 3.24 5.05
CA SER A 120 0.98 3.25 4.57
C SER A 120 1.07 3.47 3.07
N ALA A 121 0.24 2.78 2.28
CA ALA A 121 0.19 2.96 0.84
C ALA A 121 -0.18 4.40 0.47
N ARG A 122 -1.18 4.99 1.14
CA ARG A 122 -1.60 6.38 0.92
C ARG A 122 -0.47 7.37 1.22
N ARG A 123 0.22 7.22 2.35
CA ARG A 123 1.36 8.07 2.73
C ARG A 123 2.48 8.00 1.69
N LEU A 124 2.81 6.81 1.21
CA LEU A 124 3.89 6.60 0.26
C LEU A 124 3.53 7.04 -1.18
N LEU A 125 2.24 7.05 -1.53
CA LEU A 125 1.73 7.55 -2.80
C LEU A 125 1.54 9.07 -2.83
N ASN A 126 1.43 9.72 -1.66
CA ASN A 126 1.29 11.18 -1.55
C ASN A 126 2.45 11.79 -0.73
N PRO A 127 3.55 12.21 -1.38
CA PRO A 127 4.75 12.70 -0.70
C PRO A 127 4.59 14.07 -0.02
N SER A 128 3.40 14.70 -0.05
CA SER A 128 3.13 16.00 0.60
C SER A 128 2.93 15.90 2.12
N PHE A 129 3.04 14.70 2.70
CA PHE A 129 2.89 14.47 4.13
C PHE A 129 4.21 14.78 4.85
N PRO A 130 4.22 15.61 5.91
CA PRO A 130 5.44 15.92 6.63
C PRO A 130 6.02 14.65 7.26
N GLU A 131 7.34 14.46 7.09
CA GLU A 131 8.17 13.55 7.88
C GLU A 131 7.98 13.85 9.38
N ARG A 132 6.97 13.26 10.01
CA ARG A 132 6.91 13.07 11.45
C ARG A 132 7.13 11.58 11.75
N MET A 133 8.31 11.11 11.37
CA MET A 133 8.86 9.82 11.81
C MET A 133 10.11 9.99 12.69
N ASN A 134 10.24 11.10 13.40
CA ASN A 134 11.06 11.15 14.62
C ASN A 134 10.23 10.63 15.81
N GLY A 135 9.79 9.37 15.69
CA GLY A 135 9.16 8.60 16.75
C GLY A 135 9.88 7.27 17.00
N ALA A 136 11.01 7.02 16.31
CA ALA A 136 11.99 6.08 16.81
C ALA A 136 12.55 6.72 18.08
N SER A 137 12.11 6.21 19.23
CA SER A 137 12.80 6.35 20.49
C SER A 137 14.30 6.28 20.20
N GLN A 138 15.02 7.38 20.44
CA GLN A 138 16.45 7.26 20.64
C GLN A 138 16.63 6.15 21.69
N PRO A 139 17.50 5.15 21.47
CA PRO A 139 17.95 4.35 22.59
C PRO A 139 18.64 5.33 23.53
N SER A 140 17.92 5.73 24.58
CA SER A 140 18.51 6.45 25.70
C SER A 140 19.62 5.55 26.22
N MET A 141 20.87 5.87 25.91
CA MET A 141 22.03 5.34 26.59
C MET A 141 22.00 5.88 28.02
N ALA A 142 21.08 5.36 28.83
CA ALA A 142 21.18 5.42 30.27
C ALA A 142 22.26 4.40 30.65
N THR A 143 23.48 4.91 30.78
CA THR A 143 24.57 4.23 31.48
C THR A 143 24.04 3.76 32.84
N CYS A 144 23.87 2.46 33.01
CA CYS A 144 23.72 1.86 34.33
C CYS A 144 25.06 1.95 35.05
N THR A 145 25.26 2.99 35.86
CA THR A 145 26.26 2.98 36.92
C THR A 145 25.76 2.07 38.03
N SER A 146 26.14 0.79 37.97
CA SER A 146 25.99 -0.10 39.14
C SER A 146 27.11 0.22 40.11
N ALA A 147 26.76 0.86 41.22
CA ALA A 147 27.60 0.95 42.41
C ALA A 147 27.70 -0.45 43.05
N ARG A 148 28.91 -0.87 43.38
CA ARG A 148 29.21 -1.73 44.52
C ARG A 148 30.62 -1.46 45.01
#